data_AF-A0A7W4VEB9-F1
#
_entry.id   AF-A0A7W4VEB9-F1
#
_cell.length_a   1.000
_cell.length_b   1.000
_cell.length_c   1.000
_cell.angle_alpha   90.00
_cell.angle_beta   90.00
_cell.angle_gamma   90.00
#
_symmetry.space_group_name_H-M   'P 1'
#
loop_
_entity.id
_entity.type
_entity.pdbx_description
1 polymer ?
#
loop_
_entity_poly.entity_id
_entity_poly.type
_entity_poly.pdbx_seq_one_letter_code
_entity_poly.pdbx_strand_id
1 'polypeptide(L)'
;MTEARRSYKGFHIVLCVPDTVEPGKPCGRVELKAPDGGLGIRFTPDWPDRPENLKAAEEWLFAYAAGIVDCELAGGFGIDLHHD
;
A
#
# COMPACT_ATOMS: atom_id res chain seq x y z
N MET A 1 13.06 7.79 2.22
CA MET A 1 11.97 6.80 2.10
C MET A 1 12.50 5.67 1.27
N THR A 2 12.31 4.44 1.72
CA THR A 2 12.72 3.24 0.98
C THR A 2 11.55 2.72 0.16
N GLU A 3 11.78 2.51 -1.14
CA GLU A 3 10.78 1.93 -2.03
C GLU A 3 10.98 0.41 -2.13
N ALA A 4 9.93 -0.36 -1.87
CA ALA A 4 9.88 -1.79 -2.10
C ALA A 4 8.79 -2.11 -3.11
N ARG A 5 9.07 -3.01 -4.05
CA ARG A 5 8.13 -3.44 -5.09
C ARG A 5 7.84 -4.92 -4.98
N ARG A 6 6.58 -5.30 -5.04
CA ARG A 6 6.12 -6.68 -4.99
C ARG A 6 4.98 -6.88 -5.98
N SER A 7 4.82 -8.10 -6.50
CA SER A 7 3.68 -8.45 -7.34
C SER A 7 2.71 -9.33 -6.56
N TYR A 8 1.41 -9.09 -6.72
CA TYR A 8 0.37 -9.87 -6.05
C TYR A 8 -0.88 -9.98 -6.94
N LYS A 9 -1.30 -11.21 -7.25
CA LYS A 9 -2.48 -11.52 -8.11
C LYS A 9 -2.56 -10.71 -9.41
N GLY A 10 -1.42 -10.49 -10.06
CA GLY A 10 -1.33 -9.72 -11.31
C GLY A 10 -1.20 -8.21 -11.13
N PHE A 11 -1.32 -7.67 -9.91
CA PHE A 11 -1.07 -6.26 -9.61
C PHE A 11 0.39 -6.03 -9.18
N HIS A 12 0.90 -4.85 -9.48
CA HIS A 12 2.17 -4.35 -8.94
C HIS A 12 1.91 -3.47 -7.72
N ILE A 13 2.43 -3.90 -6.58
CA ILE A 13 2.36 -3.19 -5.31
C ILE A 13 3.67 -2.46 -5.09
N VAL A 14 3.62 -1.13 -5.01
CA VAL A 14 4.74 -0.28 -4.63
C VAL A 14 4.51 0.23 -3.22
N LEU A 15 5.44 -0.06 -2.34
CA LEU A 15 5.43 0.36 -0.94
C LEU A 15 6.51 1.43 -0.77
N CYS A 16 6.13 2.63 -0.35
CA CYS A 16 7.09 3.62 0.10
C CYS A 16 7.08 3.58 1.62
N VAL A 17 8.10 2.96 2.21
CA VAL A 17 8.27 2.88 3.66
C VAL A 17 9.06 4.11 4.11
N PRO A 18 8.63 4.84 5.16
CA PRO A 18 9.39 5.96 5.67
C PRO A 18 10.68 5.45 6.34
N ASP A 19 11.76 6.23 6.29
CA ASP A 19 13.05 5.81 6.89
C ASP A 19 12.99 5.81 8.43
N THR A 20 12.02 6.54 8.98
CA THR A 20 11.71 6.63 10.40
C THR A 20 10.20 6.56 10.61
N VAL A 21 9.77 6.01 11.74
CA VAL A 21 8.35 5.90 12.12
C VAL A 21 8.07 6.82 13.30
N GLU A 22 7.30 7.89 13.06
CA GLU A 22 6.87 8.84 14.10
C GLU A 22 5.50 8.44 14.70
N PRO A 23 5.34 8.48 16.04
CA PRO A 23 4.05 8.20 16.68
C PRO A 23 2.95 9.19 16.26
N GLY A 24 1.74 8.66 16.00
CA GLY A 24 0.55 9.47 15.75
C GLY A 24 0.50 10.18 14.39
N LYS A 25 1.46 9.91 13.50
CA LYS A 25 1.44 10.40 12.12
C LYS A 25 1.35 9.24 11.14
N PRO A 26 0.29 9.19 10.31
CA PRO A 26 0.23 8.26 9.18
C PRO A 26 1.47 8.47 8.31
N CYS A 27 2.18 7.39 8.04
CA CYS A 27 3.42 7.47 7.27
C CYS A 27 3.56 6.27 6.33
N GLY A 28 4.35 6.47 5.29
CA GLY A 28 4.44 5.52 4.18
C GLY A 28 3.31 5.65 3.17
N ARG A 29 3.40 4.90 2.08
CA ARG A 29 2.46 4.98 0.96
C ARG A 29 2.36 3.62 0.28
N VAL A 30 1.17 3.27 -0.15
CA VAL A 30 0.92 2.12 -1.02
C VAL A 30 0.47 2.65 -2.36
N GLU A 31 1.01 2.07 -3.44
CA GLU A 31 0.49 2.21 -4.80
C GLU A 31 0.19 0.82 -5.35
N LEU A 32 -1.04 0.60 -5.79
CA LEU A 32 -1.48 -0.62 -6.47
C LEU A 32 -1.64 -0.33 -7.95
N LYS A 33 -0.78 -0.86 -8.82
CA LYS A 33 -0.82 -0.63 -10.26
C LYS A 33 -1.29 -1.88 -10.99
N ALA A 34 -1.98 -1.67 -12.11
CA ALA A 34 -2.23 -2.72 -13.07
C ALA A 34 -0.91 -3.26 -13.65
N PRO A 35 -0.87 -4.49 -14.18
CA PRO A 35 0.36 -5.09 -14.71
C PRO A 35 0.96 -4.34 -15.92
N ASP A 36 0.15 -3.56 -16.63
CA ASP A 36 0.59 -2.68 -17.72
C ASP A 36 1.09 -1.30 -17.23
N GLY A 37 1.07 -1.07 -15.91
CA GLY A 37 1.43 0.21 -15.30
C GLY A 37 0.33 1.27 -15.35
N GLY A 38 -0.87 0.91 -15.81
CA GLY A 38 -2.06 1.77 -15.83
C GLY A 38 -2.47 2.27 -14.44
N LEU A 39 -3.35 3.29 -14.43
CA LEU A 39 -3.75 4.05 -13.24
C LEU A 39 -4.09 3.11 -12.07
N GLY A 40 -3.48 3.41 -10.93
CA GLY A 40 -3.48 2.58 -9.75
C GLY A 40 -4.02 3.30 -8.51
N ILE A 41 -4.48 2.54 -7.53
CA ILE A 41 -4.90 3.08 -6.23
C ILE A 41 -3.66 3.55 -5.46
N ARG A 42 -3.67 4.78 -4.96
CA ARG A 42 -2.63 5.32 -4.07
C ARG A 42 -3.25 5.80 -2.77
N PHE A 43 -2.70 5.37 -1.64
CA PHE A 43 -3.11 5.87 -0.33
C PHE A 43 -1.96 5.82 0.69
N THR A 44 -2.13 6.59 1.75
CA THR A 44 -1.33 6.52 2.97
C THR A 44 -2.22 5.88 4.03
N PRO A 45 -1.92 4.66 4.50
CA PRO A 45 -2.75 4.02 5.51
C PRO A 45 -2.56 4.67 6.89
N ASP A 46 -3.65 4.70 7.66
CA ASP A 46 -3.61 4.98 9.09
C ASP A 46 -3.15 3.71 9.82
N TRP A 47 -2.12 3.87 10.65
CA TRP A 47 -1.51 2.77 11.38
C TRP A 47 -2.23 2.64 12.72
N PRO A 48 -2.89 1.51 13.01
CA PRO A 48 -3.54 1.32 14.31
C PRO A 48 -2.49 1.23 15.43
N ASP A 49 -1.36 0.58 15.15
CA ASP A 49 -0.23 0.40 16.07
C ASP A 49 1.09 0.77 15.40
N ARG A 50 2.07 1.17 16.23
CA ARG A 50 3.41 1.48 15.76
C ARG A 50 4.13 0.18 15.32
N PRO A 51 4.68 0.10 14.09
CA PRO A 51 5.55 -1.00 13.71
C PRO A 51 6.86 -0.94 14.49
N GLU A 52 7.32 -2.10 14.96
CA GLU A 52 8.53 -2.22 15.79
C GLU A 52 9.82 -1.86 15.02
N ASN A 53 9.82 -2.05 13.70
CA ASN A 53 10.94 -1.78 12.81
C ASN A 53 10.45 -1.61 11.36
N LEU A 54 11.37 -1.21 10.47
CA LEU A 54 11.08 -0.99 9.04
C LEU A 54 10.55 -2.24 8.32
N LYS A 55 11.00 -3.43 8.71
CA LYS A 55 10.56 -4.68 8.09
C LYS A 55 9.11 -4.98 8.47
N ALA A 56 8.74 -4.82 9.74
CA ALA A 56 7.36 -4.93 10.20
C ALA A 56 6.46 -3.89 9.51
N ALA A 57 6.99 -2.69 9.29
CA ALA A 57 6.30 -1.63 8.55
C ALA A 57 6.01 -2.05 7.09
N GLU A 58 7.01 -2.57 6.38
CA GLU A 58 6.85 -3.07 5.01
C GLU A 58 5.87 -4.24 4.93
N GLU A 59 5.97 -5.22 5.85
CA GLU A 59 5.10 -6.40 5.88
C GLU A 59 3.64 -6.03 6.15
N TRP A 60 3.40 -5.10 7.07
CA TRP A 60 2.05 -4.61 7.35
C TRP A 60 1.45 -3.88 6.15
N LEU A 61 2.21 -2.97 5.52
CA LEU A 61 1.76 -2.25 4.32
C LEU A 61 1.45 -3.22 3.18
N PHE A 62 2.27 -4.25 2.99
CA PHE A 62 2.03 -5.28 1.99
C PHE A 62 0.75 -6.08 2.28
N ALA A 63 0.56 -6.52 3.53
CA ALA A 63 -0.61 -7.28 3.93
C ALA A 63 -1.91 -6.48 3.75
N TYR A 64 -1.89 -5.19 4.11
CA TYR A 64 -3.02 -4.28 3.92
C TYR A 64 -3.34 -4.12 2.42
N ALA A 65 -2.32 -3.90 1.59
CA ALA A 65 -2.44 -3.78 0.14
C ALA A 65 -3.00 -5.06 -0.50
N ALA A 66 -2.51 -6.23 -0.08
CA ALA A 66 -3.02 -7.53 -0.54
C ALA A 66 -4.48 -7.75 -0.13
N GLY A 67 -4.87 -7.32 1.08
CA GLY A 67 -6.26 -7.35 1.54
C GLY A 67 -7.19 -6.51 0.67
N ILE A 68 -6.78 -5.30 0.27
CA ILE A 68 -7.55 -4.48 -0.69
C ILE A 68 -7.67 -5.18 -2.03
N VAL A 69 -6.58 -5.77 -2.55
CA VAL A 69 -6.64 -6.52 -3.80
C VAL A 69 -7.63 -7.67 -3.70
N ASP A 70 -7.65 -8.37 -2.58
CA ASP A 70 -8.53 -9.53 -2.35
C ASP A 70 -10.00 -9.14 -2.18
N CYS A 71 -10.29 -8.05 -1.46
CA CYS A 71 -11.66 -7.62 -1.17
C CYS A 71 -12.27 -6.78 -2.30
N GLU A 72 -11.52 -5.81 -2.81
CA GLU A 72 -12.07 -4.76 -3.69
C GLU A 72 -11.80 -5.07 -5.17
N LEU A 73 -10.57 -5.47 -5.51
CA LEU A 73 -10.16 -5.59 -6.91
C LEU A 73 -10.45 -6.97 -7.51
N ALA A 74 -10.34 -8.05 -6.72
CA ALA A 74 -10.72 -9.40 -7.16
C ALA A 74 -12.25 -9.59 -7.27
N GLY A 75 -13.04 -8.70 -6.65
CA GLY A 75 -14.51 -8.67 -6.73
C GLY A 75 -15.09 -7.73 -7.79
N GLY A 76 -14.26 -6.93 -8.48
CA GLY A 76 -14.69 -5.99 -9.52
C GLY A 76 -15.14 -4.60 -9.01
N PHE A 77 -14.88 -4.26 -7.75
CA PHE A 77 -15.11 -2.91 -7.24
C PHE A 77 -13.90 -2.03 -7.57
N GLY A 78 -13.95 -1.40 -8.74
CA GLY A 78 -13.03 -0.31 -9.09
C GLY A 78 -13.34 0.92 -8.24
N ILE A 79 -12.63 1.11 -7.14
CA ILE A 79 -12.71 2.36 -6.39
C ILE A 79 -11.84 3.40 -7.11
N ASP A 80 -12.49 4.28 -7.85
CA ASP A 80 -11.86 5.49 -8.40
C ASP A 80 -11.80 6.56 -7.30
N LEU A 81 -10.64 6.66 -6.67
CA LEU A 81 -10.33 7.73 -5.72
C LEU A 81 -9.61 8.85 -6.48
N HIS A 82 -10.32 9.51 -7.39
CA HIS A 82 -9.90 10.81 -7.89
C HIS A 82 -10.02 11.83 -6.76
N HIS A 83 -8.92 12.52 -6.46
CA HIS A 83 -8.93 13.70 -5.62
C HIS A 83 -8.37 14.84 -6.48
N ASP A 84 -9.25 15.78 -6.84
CA ASP A 84 -8.88 17.08 -7.40
C ASP A 84 -8.13 17.93 -6.36
#